data_AF-A0A7X7K1D0-F1
#
_entry.id   AF-A0A7X7K1D0-F1
#
_cell.length_a   1.000
_cell.length_b   1.000
_cell.length_c   1.000
_cell.angle_alpha   90.00
_cell.angle_beta   90.00
_cell.angle_gamma   90.00
#
_symmetry.space_group_name_H-M   'P 1'
#
loop_
_entity.id
_entity.type
_entity.pdbx_description
1 polymer ?
#
loop_
_entity_poly.entity_id
_entity_poly.type
_entity_poly.pdbx_seq_one_letter_code
_entity_poly.pdbx_strand_id
1 'polypeptide(L)'
;QPVSALQRLPMLLPGETAVTTRGAYAEIMAQAETLAGQNGILDVSAFSVQPWLDVYDVGCSVLVVANGDPALAEQQAAQLAREFWQRRRRFEVDLAPTRQAIAQALAGDAHPVVLADSADAPSSGAPGDSTIVLKALLDAAPRRDCLHNIVDPTAVRAMAAAGAGSEIAVTVGGSSGSALYQPLTVSGRVRLMSDGEFAQKEPGFRGRVLHRGLTSVLQIGHVYLVVMERPVLQWDPELYRSVGLEPRDSWITVVKSPAAFRAAYEPLAAEVHILDAPGVCSPNLRALPFRRVRRPLYPLDEDAHWPEQA
;
A
#
# COMPACT_ATOMS: atom_id res chain seq x y z
N GLN A 1 -15.62 -26.52 26.80
CA GLN A 1 -16.13 -25.71 25.67
C GLN A 1 -15.15 -24.58 25.45
N PRO A 2 -14.86 -24.18 24.21
CA PRO A 2 -14.00 -23.02 23.94
C PRO A 2 -14.58 -21.75 24.57
N VAL A 3 -13.72 -20.93 25.18
CA VAL A 3 -14.07 -19.61 25.74
C VAL A 3 -13.08 -18.59 25.19
N SER A 4 -13.52 -17.37 24.93
CA SER A 4 -12.71 -16.36 24.26
C SER A 4 -12.67 -15.05 25.05
N ALA A 5 -11.50 -14.42 25.08
CA ALA A 5 -11.31 -13.06 25.59
C ALA A 5 -10.78 -12.14 24.48
N LEU A 6 -11.39 -10.96 24.34
CA LEU A 6 -11.04 -9.97 23.33
C LEU A 6 -10.58 -8.67 24.00
N GLN A 7 -9.36 -8.27 23.73
CA GLN A 7 -8.80 -6.98 24.15
C GLN A 7 -8.74 -6.04 22.95
N ARG A 8 -9.37 -4.86 23.09
CA ARG A 8 -9.36 -3.80 22.06
C ARG A 8 -8.38 -2.71 22.45
N LEU A 9 -7.51 -2.34 21.52
CA LEU A 9 -6.48 -1.34 21.68
C LEU A 9 -6.88 -0.04 20.98
N PRO A 10 -6.76 1.13 21.63
CA PRO A 10 -7.02 2.42 21.01
C PRO A 10 -5.83 2.85 20.15
N MET A 11 -5.43 2.00 19.18
CA MET A 11 -4.41 2.34 18.20
C MET A 11 -4.72 1.80 16.80
N LEU A 12 -4.14 2.47 15.81
CA LEU A 12 -4.05 2.06 14.42
C LEU A 12 -2.59 1.90 14.00
N LEU A 13 -2.36 1.00 13.06
CA LEU A 13 -1.06 0.77 12.43
C LEU A 13 -1.13 1.17 10.96
N PRO A 14 -0.14 1.91 10.43
CA PRO A 14 0.04 2.00 8.97
C PRO A 14 0.21 0.60 8.36
N GLY A 15 -0.31 0.39 7.15
CA GLY A 15 -0.25 -0.91 6.48
C GLY A 15 1.19 -1.39 6.20
N GLU A 16 2.12 -0.44 6.12
CA GLU A 16 3.56 -0.64 5.89
C GLU A 16 4.25 -1.38 7.05
N THR A 17 3.76 -1.18 8.28
CA THR A 17 4.35 -1.76 9.50
C THR A 17 3.54 -2.93 10.07
N ALA A 18 2.37 -3.20 9.49
CA ALA A 18 1.52 -4.35 9.80
C ALA A 18 1.96 -5.66 9.10
N VAL A 19 3.27 -5.88 8.97
CA VAL A 19 3.86 -7.06 8.32
C VAL A 19 4.32 -8.10 9.34
N THR A 20 4.21 -9.38 9.00
CA THR A 20 4.54 -10.50 9.89
C THR A 20 5.95 -11.06 9.71
N THR A 21 6.73 -10.50 8.78
CA THR A 21 8.09 -10.96 8.47
C THR A 21 9.19 -10.16 9.15
N ARG A 22 8.89 -8.96 9.65
CA ARG A 22 9.85 -8.07 10.32
C ARG A 22 9.16 -7.04 11.20
N GLY A 23 9.94 -6.41 12.08
CA GLY A 23 9.47 -5.29 12.90
C GLY A 23 8.56 -5.70 14.05
N ALA A 24 7.96 -4.71 14.70
CA ALA A 24 7.22 -4.91 15.94
C ALA A 24 5.97 -5.80 15.78
N TYR A 25 5.33 -5.82 14.61
CA TYR A 25 4.12 -6.64 14.41
C TYR A 25 4.48 -8.12 14.26
N ALA A 26 5.58 -8.43 13.58
CA ALA A 26 6.13 -9.79 13.51
C ALA A 26 6.47 -10.35 14.90
N GLU A 27 7.02 -9.52 15.80
CA GLU A 27 7.27 -9.93 17.19
C GLU A 27 5.98 -10.30 17.94
N ILE A 28 4.91 -9.50 17.76
CA ILE A 28 3.59 -9.79 18.36
C ILE A 28 2.99 -11.07 17.79
N MET A 29 3.10 -11.30 16.48
CA MET A 29 2.61 -12.53 15.85
C MET A 29 3.40 -13.75 16.31
N ALA A 30 4.73 -13.66 16.43
CA ALA A 30 5.55 -14.76 16.94
C ALA A 30 5.19 -15.13 18.39
N GLN A 31 4.84 -14.13 19.22
CA GLN A 31 4.32 -14.38 20.57
C GLN A 31 2.94 -15.05 20.55
N ALA A 32 2.02 -14.59 19.69
CA ALA A 32 0.72 -15.23 19.51
C ALA A 32 0.86 -16.70 19.09
N GLU A 33 1.73 -16.98 18.12
CA GLU A 33 2.03 -18.34 17.64
C GLU A 33 2.64 -19.21 18.74
N THR A 34 3.49 -18.65 19.61
CA THR A 34 4.07 -19.37 20.74
C THR A 34 3.01 -19.73 21.78
N LEU A 35 2.07 -18.84 22.06
CA LEU A 35 0.99 -19.07 23.04
C LEU A 35 -0.03 -20.08 22.53
N ALA A 36 -0.30 -20.10 21.23
CA ALA A 36 -1.26 -21.02 20.62
C ALA A 36 -0.86 -22.49 20.85
N GLY A 37 -1.78 -23.30 21.38
CA GLY A 37 -1.55 -24.72 21.66
C GLY A 37 -0.85 -25.02 22.99
N GLN A 38 -0.49 -24.01 23.79
CA GLN A 38 0.15 -24.18 25.09
C GLN A 38 -0.84 -23.97 26.25
N ASN A 39 -0.67 -24.72 27.35
CA ASN A 39 -1.31 -24.48 28.64
C ASN A 39 -2.85 -24.30 28.59
N GLY A 40 -3.53 -24.94 27.64
CA GLY A 40 -4.99 -24.83 27.48
C GLY A 40 -5.45 -23.69 26.56
N ILE A 41 -4.54 -22.93 25.95
CA ILE A 41 -4.83 -22.00 24.86
C ILE A 41 -5.02 -22.76 23.56
N LEU A 42 -6.19 -22.58 22.93
CA LEU A 42 -6.55 -23.19 21.66
C LEU A 42 -6.06 -22.37 20.47
N ASP A 43 -6.17 -21.03 20.55
CA ASP A 43 -5.79 -20.14 19.46
C ASP A 43 -5.54 -18.71 19.98
N VAL A 44 -4.70 -17.96 19.26
CA VAL A 44 -4.42 -16.55 19.53
C VAL A 44 -4.34 -15.77 18.21
N SER A 45 -5.09 -14.69 18.11
CA SER A 45 -5.07 -13.79 16.95
C SER A 45 -4.81 -12.35 17.38
N ALA A 46 -3.87 -11.68 16.72
CA ALA A 46 -3.70 -10.23 16.79
C ALA A 46 -4.18 -9.60 15.48
N PHE A 47 -4.98 -8.55 15.58
CA PHE A 47 -5.56 -7.85 14.43
C PHE A 47 -5.02 -6.43 14.38
N SER A 48 -4.38 -6.06 13.27
CA SER A 48 -3.90 -4.69 13.02
C SER A 48 -4.97 -3.74 12.45
N VAL A 49 -6.11 -4.29 11.98
CA VAL A 49 -7.22 -3.63 11.26
C VAL A 49 -6.80 -2.91 9.97
N GLN A 50 -7.74 -2.71 9.04
CA GLN A 50 -7.54 -1.78 7.92
C GLN A 50 -7.59 -0.35 8.46
N PRO A 51 -6.50 0.43 8.41
CA PRO A 51 -6.39 1.66 9.20
C PRO A 51 -7.14 2.84 8.59
N TRP A 52 -7.76 2.69 7.41
CA TRP A 52 -8.45 3.77 6.68
C TRP A 52 -9.98 3.76 6.87
N LEU A 53 -10.47 3.02 7.86
CA LEU A 53 -11.91 2.90 8.14
C LEU A 53 -12.36 3.93 9.18
N ASP A 54 -13.13 4.94 8.77
CA ASP A 54 -13.73 5.92 9.69
C ASP A 54 -14.99 5.36 10.36
N VAL A 55 -14.78 4.42 11.29
CA VAL A 55 -15.85 3.76 12.06
C VAL A 55 -15.52 3.74 13.55
N TYR A 56 -16.56 3.73 14.39
CA TYR A 56 -16.41 3.90 15.85
C TYR A 56 -15.52 2.85 16.50
N ASP A 57 -15.68 1.58 16.11
CA ASP A 57 -14.96 0.45 16.69
C ASP A 57 -13.61 0.14 16.01
N VAL A 58 -13.10 1.03 15.17
CA VAL A 58 -11.79 0.82 14.52
C VAL A 58 -10.67 0.82 15.56
N GLY A 59 -9.75 -0.13 15.43
CA GLY A 59 -8.59 -0.26 16.30
C GLY A 59 -8.00 -1.67 16.25
N CYS A 60 -6.75 -1.79 16.70
CA CYS A 60 -6.13 -3.10 16.84
C CYS A 60 -6.80 -3.91 17.95
N SER A 61 -6.68 -5.23 17.88
CA SER A 61 -7.20 -6.11 18.93
C SER A 61 -6.41 -7.40 19.07
N VAL A 62 -6.56 -8.04 20.23
CA VAL A 62 -6.04 -9.37 20.53
C VAL A 62 -7.20 -10.25 20.98
N LEU A 63 -7.36 -11.40 20.33
CA LEU A 63 -8.33 -12.43 20.68
C LEU A 63 -7.56 -13.67 21.14
N VAL A 64 -7.88 -14.17 22.32
CA VAL A 64 -7.38 -15.45 22.82
C VAL A 64 -8.55 -16.40 23.04
N VAL A 65 -8.40 -17.64 22.59
CA VAL A 65 -9.37 -18.71 22.81
C VAL A 65 -8.73 -19.77 23.70
N ALA A 66 -9.36 -20.09 24.83
CA ALA A 66 -8.91 -21.12 25.76
C ALA A 66 -9.92 -22.28 25.84
N ASN A 67 -9.45 -23.44 26.33
CA ASN A 67 -10.28 -24.63 26.51
C ASN A 67 -10.97 -24.62 27.88
N GLY A 68 -12.08 -23.90 27.99
CA GLY A 68 -12.94 -23.91 29.17
C GLY A 68 -12.42 -23.14 30.38
N ASP A 69 -11.38 -22.32 30.20
CA ASP A 69 -10.79 -21.46 31.25
C ASP A 69 -10.87 -19.96 30.83
N PRO A 70 -11.90 -19.23 31.27
CA PRO A 70 -12.06 -17.82 30.94
C PRO A 70 -10.95 -16.93 31.52
N ALA A 71 -10.50 -17.21 32.74
CA ALA A 71 -9.48 -16.41 33.42
C ALA A 71 -8.13 -16.50 32.70
N LEU A 72 -7.79 -17.70 32.22
CA LEU A 72 -6.61 -17.91 31.38
C LEU A 72 -6.71 -17.13 30.05
N ALA A 73 -7.87 -17.17 29.37
CA ALA A 73 -8.06 -16.43 28.13
C ALA A 73 -7.89 -14.92 28.34
N GLU A 74 -8.51 -14.37 29.40
CA GLU A 74 -8.43 -12.95 29.77
C GLU A 74 -7.00 -12.53 30.09
N GLN A 75 -6.30 -13.32 30.92
CA GLN A 75 -4.92 -13.04 31.31
C GLN A 75 -3.98 -12.98 30.10
N GLN A 76 -4.05 -13.97 29.20
CA GLN A 76 -3.17 -14.02 28.03
C GLN A 76 -3.52 -12.93 27.01
N ALA A 77 -4.81 -12.64 26.81
CA ALA A 77 -5.24 -11.56 25.93
C ALA A 77 -4.75 -10.20 26.45
N ALA A 78 -4.89 -9.94 27.75
CA ALA A 78 -4.44 -8.71 28.39
C ALA A 78 -2.91 -8.54 28.31
N GLN A 79 -2.16 -9.63 28.53
CA GLN A 79 -0.71 -9.61 28.43
C GLN A 79 -0.23 -9.26 27.02
N LEU A 80 -0.70 -9.98 26.00
CA LEU A 80 -0.28 -9.72 24.62
C LEU A 80 -0.77 -8.36 24.12
N ALA A 81 -1.97 -7.91 24.53
CA ALA A 81 -2.47 -6.57 24.21
C ALA A 81 -1.62 -5.46 24.84
N ARG A 82 -1.19 -5.62 26.10
CA ARG A 82 -0.26 -4.68 26.78
C ARG A 82 1.06 -4.57 26.02
N GLU A 83 1.61 -5.70 25.64
CA GLU A 83 2.82 -5.80 24.85
C GLU A 83 2.70 -5.15 23.46
N PHE A 84 1.56 -5.32 22.81
CA PHE A 84 1.26 -4.69 21.53
C PHE A 84 1.14 -3.16 21.68
N TRP A 85 0.42 -2.69 22.70
CA TRP A 85 0.26 -1.27 23.02
C TRP A 85 1.58 -0.57 23.39
N GLN A 86 2.44 -1.22 24.17
CA GLN A 86 3.74 -0.67 24.55
C GLN A 86 4.66 -0.46 23.34
N ARG A 87 4.52 -1.29 22.31
CA ARG A 87 5.27 -1.16 21.05
C ARG A 87 4.69 -0.12 20.08
N ARG A 88 3.57 0.57 20.39
CA ARG A 88 2.83 1.42 19.44
C ARG A 88 3.68 2.44 18.65
N ARG A 89 4.70 3.02 19.29
CA ARG A 89 5.61 4.00 18.66
C ARG A 89 6.57 3.39 17.63
N ARG A 90 6.76 2.07 17.65
CA ARG A 90 7.61 1.34 16.70
C ARG A 90 6.90 1.06 15.36
N PHE A 91 5.62 1.45 15.24
CA PHE A 91 4.84 1.30 14.01
C PHE A 91 4.84 2.55 13.13
N GLU A 92 5.59 3.59 13.51
CA GLU A 92 5.79 4.76 12.64
C GLU A 92 6.53 4.37 11.36
N VAL A 93 6.16 5.03 10.26
CA VAL A 93 6.74 4.81 8.94
C VAL A 93 7.68 5.96 8.64
N ASP A 94 8.87 5.64 8.14
CA ASP A 94 9.75 6.63 7.54
C ASP A 94 9.21 6.98 6.15
N LEU A 95 8.59 8.16 6.04
CA LEU A 95 7.94 8.62 4.83
C LEU A 95 8.82 9.65 4.12
N ALA A 96 9.14 9.36 2.86
CA ALA A 96 9.95 10.22 2.02
C ALA A 96 9.07 11.25 1.30
N PRO A 97 9.32 12.57 1.41
CA PRO A 97 8.58 13.57 0.66
C PRO A 97 8.69 13.31 -0.86
N THR A 98 7.55 13.19 -1.55
CA THR A 98 7.49 12.67 -2.93
C THR A 98 8.48 13.31 -3.90
N ARG A 99 8.53 14.65 -3.94
CA ARG A 99 9.45 15.37 -4.84
C ARG A 99 10.92 15.17 -4.47
N GLN A 100 11.21 15.11 -3.18
CA GLN A 100 12.57 14.88 -2.68
C GLN A 100 13.03 13.47 -3.01
N ALA A 101 12.20 12.45 -2.77
CA ALA A 101 12.51 11.06 -3.10
C ALA A 101 12.82 10.88 -4.59
N ILE A 102 12.01 11.47 -5.48
CA ILE A 102 12.26 11.45 -6.93
C ILE A 102 13.57 12.17 -7.27
N ALA A 103 13.80 13.37 -6.73
CA ALA A 103 15.03 14.12 -7.00
C ALA A 103 16.29 13.37 -6.54
N GLN A 104 16.24 12.74 -5.36
CA GLN A 104 17.34 11.92 -4.83
C GLN A 104 17.58 10.69 -5.69
N ALA A 105 16.52 9.95 -6.06
CA ALA A 105 16.62 8.79 -6.91
C ALA A 105 17.22 9.13 -8.30
N LEU A 106 16.84 10.27 -8.89
CA LEU A 106 17.38 10.70 -10.18
C LEU A 106 18.83 11.21 -10.12
N ALA A 107 19.29 11.67 -8.96
CA ALA A 107 20.64 12.19 -8.75
C ALA A 107 21.65 11.14 -8.26
N GLY A 108 21.18 10.09 -7.58
CA GLY A 108 22.01 8.99 -7.08
C GLY A 108 22.35 7.97 -8.17
N ASP A 109 23.21 7.00 -7.84
CA ASP A 109 23.63 5.92 -8.76
C ASP A 109 22.87 4.59 -8.52
N ALA A 110 22.11 4.49 -7.43
CA ALA A 110 21.32 3.31 -7.09
C ALA A 110 20.15 3.14 -8.06
N HIS A 111 20.02 1.98 -8.69
CA HIS A 111 18.90 1.69 -9.60
C HIS A 111 18.62 0.17 -9.72
N PRO A 112 17.36 -0.23 -9.94
CA PRO A 112 16.17 0.63 -9.90
C PRO A 112 15.84 1.07 -8.47
N VAL A 113 15.37 2.30 -8.32
CA VAL A 113 14.74 2.78 -7.08
C VAL A 113 13.24 2.50 -7.15
N VAL A 114 12.71 1.82 -6.15
CA VAL A 114 11.27 1.57 -6.05
C VAL A 114 10.64 2.62 -5.14
N LEU A 115 9.65 3.33 -5.68
CA LEU A 115 8.87 4.32 -4.93
C LEU A 115 7.47 3.78 -4.69
N ALA A 116 7.10 3.57 -3.43
CA ALA A 116 5.80 3.05 -3.05
C ALA A 116 4.81 4.21 -2.78
N ASP A 117 3.84 4.35 -3.67
CA ASP A 117 2.67 5.22 -3.52
C ASP A 117 1.54 4.45 -2.83
N SER A 118 1.72 4.20 -1.52
CA SER A 118 0.72 3.49 -0.71
C SER A 118 -0.59 4.25 -0.59
N ALA A 119 -0.52 5.58 -0.66
CA ALA A 119 -1.65 6.48 -0.44
C ALA A 119 -2.75 6.31 -1.48
N ASP A 120 -2.41 5.78 -2.65
CA ASP A 120 -3.30 5.49 -3.76
C ASP A 120 -3.24 4.01 -4.19
N ALA A 121 -3.06 3.09 -3.23
CA ALA A 121 -3.03 1.65 -3.48
C ALA A 121 -4.43 1.02 -3.63
N PRO A 122 -4.79 0.42 -4.78
CA PRO A 122 -6.07 -0.28 -4.92
C PRO A 122 -6.24 -1.48 -3.99
N SER A 123 -5.14 -2.13 -3.60
CA SER A 123 -5.13 -3.17 -2.56
C SER A 123 -5.60 -2.67 -1.20
N SER A 124 -5.56 -1.35 -0.98
CA SER A 124 -5.96 -0.68 0.25
C SER A 124 -7.36 -0.05 0.18
N GLY A 125 -8.02 -0.12 -1.00
CA GLY A 125 -9.32 0.50 -1.26
C GLY A 125 -9.24 1.86 -1.99
N ALA A 126 -8.07 2.31 -2.41
CA ALA A 126 -7.91 3.53 -3.20
C ALA A 126 -8.27 3.33 -4.69
N PRO A 127 -8.59 4.39 -5.44
CA PRO A 127 -8.93 4.30 -6.86
C PRO A 127 -7.75 3.93 -7.78
N GLY A 128 -6.51 4.26 -7.41
CA GLY A 128 -5.34 4.07 -8.27
C GLY A 128 -5.17 5.17 -9.34
N ASP A 129 -5.87 6.30 -9.18
CA ASP A 129 -5.94 7.40 -10.15
C ASP A 129 -5.22 8.68 -9.70
N SER A 130 -4.38 8.61 -8.66
CA SER A 130 -3.56 9.71 -8.17
C SER A 130 -2.52 10.15 -9.19
N THR A 131 -2.47 11.46 -9.40
CA THR A 131 -1.54 12.11 -10.31
C THR A 131 -0.34 12.72 -9.61
N ILE A 132 -0.23 12.60 -8.28
CA ILE A 132 0.81 13.28 -7.49
C ILE A 132 2.22 12.84 -7.91
N VAL A 133 2.45 11.52 -7.95
CA VAL A 133 3.76 10.97 -8.30
C VAL A 133 4.06 11.19 -9.78
N LEU A 134 3.07 11.02 -10.65
CA LEU A 134 3.19 11.34 -12.07
C LEU A 134 3.61 12.80 -12.29
N LYS A 135 2.92 13.75 -11.65
CA LYS A 135 3.25 15.17 -11.73
C LYS A 135 4.70 15.43 -11.30
N ALA A 136 5.10 14.85 -10.17
CA ALA A 136 6.44 15.05 -9.65
C ALA A 136 7.53 14.47 -10.57
N LEU A 137 7.28 13.30 -11.20
CA LEU A 137 8.18 12.73 -12.22
C LEU A 137 8.27 13.62 -13.46
N LEU A 138 7.14 14.12 -13.97
CA LEU A 138 7.11 14.98 -15.15
C LEU A 138 7.80 16.33 -14.89
N ASP A 139 7.54 16.95 -13.74
CA ASP A 139 8.20 18.19 -13.32
C ASP A 139 9.73 18.02 -13.19
N ALA A 140 10.20 16.81 -12.85
CA ALA A 140 11.62 16.49 -12.75
C ALA A 140 12.31 16.20 -14.09
N ALA A 141 11.55 15.98 -15.17
CA ALA A 141 12.03 15.74 -16.53
C ALA A 141 13.20 14.72 -16.61
N PRO A 142 12.99 13.46 -16.20
CA PRO A 142 14.06 12.47 -16.09
C PRO A 142 14.73 12.20 -17.45
N ARG A 143 16.02 11.86 -17.41
CA ARG A 143 16.82 11.42 -18.57
C ARG A 143 17.03 9.91 -18.62
N ARG A 144 16.38 9.20 -17.69
CA ARG A 144 16.45 7.75 -17.51
C ARG A 144 15.04 7.22 -17.31
N ASP A 145 14.81 6.00 -17.76
CA ASP A 145 13.47 5.46 -17.88
C ASP A 145 12.82 5.26 -16.50
N CYS A 146 11.64 5.84 -16.32
CA CYS A 146 10.85 5.77 -15.09
C CYS A 146 9.50 5.12 -15.40
N LEU A 147 9.13 4.10 -14.63
CA LEU A 147 7.88 3.37 -14.81
C LEU A 147 6.85 3.87 -13.79
N HIS A 148 5.65 4.20 -14.28
CA HIS A 148 4.52 4.57 -13.44
C HIS A 148 3.24 3.94 -13.99
N ASN A 149 2.20 3.87 -13.16
CA ASN A 149 0.91 3.33 -13.58
C ASN A 149 -0.24 4.15 -12.99
N ILE A 150 -1.37 4.19 -13.69
CA ILE A 150 -2.59 4.88 -13.26
C ILE A 150 -3.83 4.17 -13.78
N VAL A 151 -4.92 4.24 -13.03
CA VAL A 151 -6.23 3.75 -13.44
C VAL A 151 -7.02 4.91 -14.03
N ASP A 152 -7.33 4.84 -15.33
CA ASP A 152 -8.16 5.82 -16.02
C ASP A 152 -8.84 5.19 -17.26
N PRO A 153 -10.10 4.74 -17.12
CA PRO A 153 -10.88 4.20 -18.23
C PRO A 153 -11.04 5.17 -19.42
N THR A 154 -11.12 6.48 -19.16
CA THR A 154 -11.39 7.47 -20.20
C THR A 154 -10.14 7.74 -21.00
N ALA A 155 -9.01 7.93 -20.32
CA ALA A 155 -7.72 8.13 -20.98
C ALA A 155 -7.32 6.92 -21.84
N VAL A 156 -7.47 5.69 -21.32
CA VAL A 156 -7.08 4.50 -22.09
C VAL A 156 -7.94 4.27 -23.33
N ARG A 157 -9.24 4.63 -23.28
CA ARG A 157 -10.10 4.63 -24.47
C ARG A 157 -9.68 5.67 -25.50
N ALA A 158 -9.26 6.86 -25.06
CA ALA A 158 -8.73 7.88 -25.97
C ALA A 158 -7.42 7.42 -26.63
N MET A 159 -6.52 6.78 -25.88
CA MET A 159 -5.30 6.17 -26.42
C MET A 159 -5.60 5.08 -27.44
N ALA A 160 -6.59 4.22 -27.16
CA ALA A 160 -7.03 3.18 -28.09
C ALA A 160 -7.61 3.75 -29.39
N ALA A 161 -8.39 4.83 -29.29
CA ALA A 161 -8.93 5.53 -30.46
C ALA A 161 -7.83 6.18 -31.32
N ALA A 162 -6.76 6.70 -30.71
CA ALA A 162 -5.61 7.22 -31.43
C ALA A 162 -4.73 6.11 -32.04
N GLY A 163 -4.67 4.94 -31.40
CA GLY A 163 -3.93 3.77 -31.86
C GLY A 163 -2.45 3.77 -31.45
N ALA A 164 -1.86 2.57 -31.38
CA ALA A 164 -0.44 2.41 -31.08
C ALA A 164 0.43 3.05 -32.17
N GLY A 165 1.51 3.69 -31.76
CA GLY A 165 2.42 4.46 -32.59
C GLY A 165 2.13 5.96 -32.65
N SER A 166 0.90 6.38 -32.33
CA SER A 166 0.43 7.78 -32.44
C SER A 166 0.92 8.68 -31.30
N GLU A 167 1.14 9.95 -31.63
CA GLU A 167 1.30 11.03 -30.65
C GLU A 167 -0.08 11.55 -30.23
N ILE A 168 -0.33 11.69 -28.94
CA ILE A 168 -1.61 12.17 -28.39
C ILE A 168 -1.38 13.11 -27.22
N ALA A 169 -2.23 14.14 -27.10
CA ALA A 169 -2.43 14.89 -25.87
C ALA A 169 -3.68 14.35 -25.17
N VAL A 170 -3.54 13.90 -23.92
CA VAL A 170 -4.62 13.24 -23.16
C VAL A 170 -4.59 13.65 -21.71
N THR A 171 -5.76 13.80 -21.10
CA THR A 171 -5.90 14.06 -19.66
C THR A 171 -6.01 12.73 -18.93
N VAL A 172 -5.18 12.54 -17.88
CA VAL A 172 -5.08 11.31 -17.09
C VAL A 172 -5.32 11.56 -15.60
N GLY A 173 -5.97 10.60 -14.94
CA GLY A 173 -6.13 10.52 -13.49
C GLY A 173 -7.03 11.62 -12.89
N GLY A 174 -7.11 11.65 -11.57
CA GLY A 174 -7.81 12.71 -10.82
C GLY A 174 -9.33 12.70 -10.93
N SER A 175 -9.92 11.61 -11.41
CA SER A 175 -11.37 11.45 -11.56
C SER A 175 -12.09 11.19 -10.23
N SER A 176 -11.44 10.49 -9.30
CA SER A 176 -12.03 10.00 -8.05
C SER A 176 -11.62 10.82 -6.83
N GLY A 177 -10.48 11.50 -6.88
CA GLY A 177 -9.85 12.18 -5.75
C GLY A 177 -9.65 13.69 -5.93
N SER A 178 -10.57 14.39 -6.59
CA SER A 178 -10.42 15.82 -6.97
C SER A 178 -10.13 16.79 -5.83
N ALA A 179 -10.40 16.41 -4.57
CA ALA A 179 -10.01 17.19 -3.39
C ALA A 179 -8.53 17.04 -2.99
N LEU A 180 -7.88 15.95 -3.41
CA LEU A 180 -6.51 15.59 -3.03
C LEU A 180 -5.51 15.82 -4.18
N TYR A 181 -5.95 15.65 -5.42
CA TYR A 181 -5.13 15.78 -6.62
C TYR A 181 -6.00 16.13 -7.84
N GLN A 182 -5.37 16.68 -8.88
CA GLN A 182 -6.06 17.15 -10.10
C GLN A 182 -5.68 16.29 -11.30
N PRO A 183 -6.59 16.13 -12.29
CA PRO A 183 -6.24 15.52 -13.57
C PRO A 183 -5.05 16.23 -14.23
N LEU A 184 -4.24 15.48 -14.98
CA LEU A 184 -3.08 16.02 -15.71
C LEU A 184 -3.23 15.82 -17.21
N THR A 185 -3.15 16.91 -17.98
CA THR A 185 -2.98 16.81 -19.43
C THR A 185 -1.52 16.58 -19.77
N VAL A 186 -1.24 15.49 -20.48
CA VAL A 186 0.10 15.06 -20.89
C VAL A 186 0.12 14.78 -22.39
N SER A 187 1.26 15.02 -23.03
CA SER A 187 1.48 14.69 -24.43
C SER A 187 2.55 13.61 -24.54
N GLY A 188 2.30 12.58 -25.35
CA GLY A 188 3.25 11.52 -25.55
C GLY A 188 2.81 10.51 -26.59
N ARG A 189 3.66 9.49 -26.78
CA ARG A 189 3.45 8.44 -27.77
C ARG A 189 2.77 7.23 -27.17
N VAL A 190 1.67 6.78 -27.77
CA VAL A 190 1.03 5.50 -27.44
C VAL A 190 1.96 4.38 -27.92
N ARG A 191 2.70 3.73 -27.01
CA ARG A 191 3.63 2.65 -27.41
C ARG A 191 2.94 1.34 -27.70
N LEU A 192 1.93 1.01 -26.90
CA LEU A 192 1.32 -0.32 -26.88
C LEU A 192 -0.14 -0.22 -26.44
N MET A 193 -0.94 -1.15 -26.95
CA MET A 193 -2.28 -1.47 -26.47
C MET A 193 -2.33 -2.95 -26.09
N SER A 194 -3.08 -3.27 -25.03
CA SER A 194 -3.33 -4.63 -24.55
C SER A 194 -4.76 -4.73 -24.02
N ASP A 195 -5.31 -5.95 -24.03
CA ASP A 195 -6.58 -6.31 -23.39
C ASP A 195 -6.51 -6.35 -21.85
N GLY A 196 -5.30 -6.24 -21.29
CA GLY A 196 -5.05 -6.10 -19.86
C GLY A 196 -5.01 -7.39 -19.08
N GLU A 197 -4.96 -8.54 -19.75
CA GLU A 197 -4.77 -9.82 -19.10
C GLU A 197 -3.29 -10.04 -18.73
N PHE A 198 -3.03 -10.51 -17.50
CA PHE A 198 -1.70 -10.96 -17.10
C PHE A 198 -1.78 -11.95 -15.93
N ALA A 199 -0.80 -12.86 -15.85
CA ALA A 199 -0.69 -13.80 -14.76
C ALA A 199 0.36 -13.33 -13.74
N GLN A 200 0.00 -13.38 -12.46
CA GLN A 200 0.94 -13.11 -11.37
C GLN A 200 1.94 -14.27 -11.23
N LYS A 201 3.20 -13.97 -10.93
CA LYS A 201 4.26 -14.98 -10.75
C LYS A 201 4.78 -15.06 -9.32
N GLU A 202 4.47 -14.08 -8.50
CA GLU A 202 5.05 -13.94 -7.16
C GLU A 202 4.36 -14.81 -6.10
N PRO A 203 5.10 -15.28 -5.07
CA PRO A 203 4.56 -16.12 -4.00
C PRO A 203 3.45 -15.37 -3.24
N GLY A 204 2.21 -15.85 -3.36
CA GLY A 204 1.01 -15.25 -2.77
C GLY A 204 -0.20 -15.38 -3.69
N PHE A 205 0.00 -15.13 -4.98
CA PHE A 205 -1.05 -15.26 -6.01
C PHE A 205 -0.53 -15.86 -7.32
N ARG A 206 0.59 -16.60 -7.28
CA ARG A 206 1.17 -17.26 -8.46
C ARG A 206 0.12 -18.02 -9.27
N GLY A 207 0.08 -17.76 -10.57
CA GLY A 207 -0.85 -18.38 -11.52
C GLY A 207 -2.23 -17.72 -11.57
N ARG A 208 -2.54 -16.78 -10.66
CA ARG A 208 -3.77 -16.00 -10.75
C ARG A 208 -3.69 -15.05 -11.94
N VAL A 209 -4.70 -15.14 -12.80
CA VAL A 209 -4.90 -14.23 -13.92
C VAL A 209 -5.70 -13.02 -13.43
N LEU A 210 -5.20 -11.82 -13.73
CA LEU A 210 -5.85 -10.55 -13.43
C LEU A 210 -6.27 -9.85 -14.73
N HIS A 211 -7.40 -9.16 -14.70
CA HIS A 211 -7.98 -8.49 -15.86
C HIS A 211 -8.19 -7.00 -15.59
N ARG A 212 -7.19 -6.19 -15.96
CA ARG A 212 -7.24 -4.71 -15.78
C ARG A 212 -7.93 -3.97 -16.92
N GLY A 213 -8.55 -4.71 -17.85
CA GLY A 213 -9.26 -4.18 -19.01
C GLY A 213 -8.31 -3.50 -19.99
N LEU A 214 -8.87 -2.70 -20.89
CA LEU A 214 -8.06 -2.02 -21.90
C LEU A 214 -6.88 -1.31 -21.24
N THR A 215 -5.68 -1.59 -21.72
CA THR A 215 -4.42 -1.10 -21.16
C THR A 215 -3.59 -0.47 -22.25
N SER A 216 -2.95 0.64 -21.94
CA SER A 216 -1.98 1.28 -22.81
C SER A 216 -0.71 1.66 -22.08
N VAL A 217 0.39 1.78 -22.83
CA VAL A 217 1.61 2.45 -22.37
C VAL A 217 1.74 3.76 -23.12
N LEU A 218 1.63 4.88 -22.40
CA LEU A 218 1.94 6.21 -22.92
C LEU A 218 3.38 6.57 -22.54
N GLN A 219 4.23 6.82 -23.53
CA GLN A 219 5.58 7.31 -23.30
C GLN A 219 5.62 8.84 -23.37
N ILE A 220 6.06 9.46 -22.27
CA ILE A 220 6.25 10.90 -22.13
C ILE A 220 7.72 11.15 -21.83
N GLY A 221 8.52 11.39 -22.87
CA GLY A 221 9.99 11.42 -22.73
C GLY A 221 10.52 10.10 -22.18
N HIS A 222 11.10 10.13 -20.96
CA HIS A 222 11.57 8.96 -20.23
C HIS A 222 10.57 8.44 -19.17
N VAL A 223 9.34 8.96 -19.11
CA VAL A 223 8.28 8.41 -18.24
C VAL A 223 7.40 7.47 -19.05
N TYR A 224 7.27 6.23 -18.61
CA TYR A 224 6.42 5.20 -19.20
C TYR A 224 5.22 4.99 -18.29
N LEU A 225 4.09 5.55 -18.70
CA LEU A 225 2.85 5.51 -17.94
C LEU A 225 1.97 4.36 -18.45
N VAL A 226 1.80 3.33 -17.62
CA VAL A 226 0.83 2.26 -17.84
C VAL A 226 -0.55 2.77 -17.42
N VAL A 227 -1.45 3.01 -18.38
CA VAL A 227 -2.83 3.44 -18.13
C VAL A 227 -3.75 2.23 -18.24
N MET A 228 -4.53 1.97 -17.20
CA MET A 228 -5.38 0.79 -17.08
C MET A 228 -6.85 1.19 -16.97
N GLU A 229 -7.75 0.41 -17.55
CA GLU A 229 -9.18 0.65 -17.44
C GLU A 229 -9.73 0.32 -16.04
N ARG A 230 -9.19 -0.70 -15.38
CA ARG A 230 -9.68 -1.16 -14.08
C ARG A 230 -8.54 -1.29 -13.06
N PRO A 231 -8.81 -1.01 -11.77
CA PRO A 231 -7.83 -1.28 -10.73
C PRO A 231 -7.58 -2.79 -10.60
N VAL A 232 -6.33 -3.14 -10.34
CA VAL A 232 -5.89 -4.49 -9.97
C VAL A 232 -4.88 -4.40 -8.83
N LEU A 233 -4.53 -5.54 -8.24
CA LEU A 233 -3.48 -5.61 -7.22
C LEU A 233 -2.12 -5.33 -7.88
N GLN A 234 -1.42 -4.30 -7.40
CA GLN A 234 -0.23 -3.76 -8.07
C GLN A 234 1.08 -4.06 -7.33
N TRP A 235 1.21 -5.26 -6.76
CA TRP A 235 2.40 -5.68 -6.02
C TRP A 235 3.33 -6.61 -6.83
N ASP A 236 2.94 -7.01 -8.04
CA ASP A 236 3.68 -7.97 -8.86
C ASP A 236 4.31 -7.25 -10.08
N PRO A 237 5.62 -7.41 -10.34
CA PRO A 237 6.31 -6.90 -11.54
C PRO A 237 5.68 -7.28 -12.87
N GLU A 238 4.89 -8.36 -12.91
CA GLU A 238 4.17 -8.78 -14.12
C GLU A 238 3.15 -7.74 -14.61
N LEU A 239 2.73 -6.79 -13.75
CA LEU A 239 1.97 -5.62 -14.18
C LEU A 239 2.72 -4.84 -15.28
N TYR A 240 4.01 -4.60 -15.08
CA TYR A 240 4.88 -3.91 -16.04
C TYR A 240 5.35 -4.86 -17.15
N ARG A 241 5.78 -6.08 -16.81
CA ARG A 241 6.32 -7.03 -17.80
C ARG A 241 5.29 -7.46 -18.83
N SER A 242 4.01 -7.54 -18.45
CA SER A 242 2.92 -7.87 -19.39
C SER A 242 2.75 -6.85 -20.53
N VAL A 243 3.30 -5.64 -20.37
CA VAL A 243 3.31 -4.59 -21.40
C VAL A 243 4.73 -4.29 -21.92
N GLY A 244 5.67 -5.22 -21.70
CA GLY A 244 7.04 -5.15 -22.22
C GLY A 244 7.95 -4.19 -21.46
N LEU A 245 7.61 -3.80 -20.23
CA LEU A 245 8.43 -2.95 -19.38
C LEU A 245 9.09 -3.80 -18.29
N GLU A 246 10.42 -3.76 -18.18
CA GLU A 246 11.17 -4.49 -17.15
C GLU A 246 11.54 -3.55 -16.00
N PRO A 247 10.96 -3.71 -14.79
CA PRO A 247 11.32 -2.90 -13.63
C PRO A 247 12.81 -2.91 -13.29
N ARG A 248 13.50 -4.04 -13.50
CA ARG A 248 14.95 -4.15 -13.24
C ARG A 248 15.80 -3.20 -14.12
N ASP A 249 15.32 -2.88 -15.32
CA ASP A 249 16.05 -2.05 -16.28
C ASP A 249 15.70 -0.54 -16.13
N SER A 250 14.73 -0.23 -15.27
CA SER A 250 14.31 1.15 -15.01
C SER A 250 15.23 1.86 -14.03
N TRP A 251 15.16 3.19 -14.04
CA TRP A 251 15.78 4.01 -13.00
C TRP A 251 14.88 4.13 -11.78
N ILE A 252 13.60 4.39 -12.02
CA ILE A 252 12.55 4.45 -11.00
C ILE A 252 11.42 3.54 -11.42
N THR A 253 10.93 2.72 -10.49
CA THR A 253 9.64 2.03 -10.64
C THR A 253 8.70 2.45 -9.52
N VAL A 254 7.55 2.99 -9.88
CA VAL A 254 6.50 3.34 -8.92
C VAL A 254 5.57 2.15 -8.72
N VAL A 255 5.25 1.81 -7.47
CA VAL A 255 4.31 0.75 -7.12
C VAL A 255 3.20 1.33 -6.23
N LYS A 256 1.96 0.86 -6.37
CA LYS A 256 0.85 1.27 -5.50
C LYS A 256 0.45 0.13 -4.58
N SER A 257 1.18 -0.03 -3.49
CA SER A 257 0.97 -1.09 -2.49
C SER A 257 1.64 -0.71 -1.16
N PRO A 258 1.00 -0.94 -0.01
CA PRO A 258 1.56 -0.59 1.30
C PRO A 258 2.75 -1.48 1.70
N ALA A 259 2.69 -2.79 1.46
CA ALA A 259 3.72 -3.72 1.93
C ALA A 259 3.94 -4.94 1.02
N ALA A 260 2.88 -5.48 0.42
CA ALA A 260 2.96 -6.73 -0.34
C ALA A 260 3.91 -6.67 -1.55
N PHE A 261 4.12 -5.48 -2.14
CA PHE A 261 5.09 -5.30 -3.24
C PHE A 261 6.51 -5.71 -2.85
N ARG A 262 6.86 -5.61 -1.56
CA ARG A 262 8.23 -5.85 -1.09
C ARG A 262 8.74 -7.23 -1.44
N ALA A 263 7.89 -8.26 -1.33
CA ALA A 263 8.24 -9.63 -1.66
C ALA A 263 8.78 -9.78 -3.09
N ALA A 264 8.24 -9.00 -4.02
CA ALA A 264 8.55 -9.09 -5.44
C ALA A 264 9.55 -8.04 -5.93
N TYR A 265 9.51 -6.85 -5.34
CA TYR A 265 10.30 -5.70 -5.79
C TYR A 265 11.58 -5.48 -4.98
N GLU A 266 11.65 -5.83 -3.68
CA GLU A 266 12.90 -5.71 -2.91
C GLU A 266 14.06 -6.51 -3.55
N PRO A 267 13.86 -7.74 -4.08
CA PRO A 267 14.93 -8.46 -4.78
C PRO A 267 15.37 -7.82 -6.11
N LEU A 268 14.59 -6.90 -6.65
CA LEU A 268 14.88 -6.19 -7.90
C LEU A 268 15.45 -4.79 -7.65
N ALA A 269 15.20 -4.21 -6.47
CA ALA A 269 15.47 -2.82 -6.15
C ALA A 269 16.85 -2.64 -5.53
N ALA A 270 17.53 -1.55 -5.91
CA ALA A 270 18.69 -1.06 -5.17
C ALA A 270 18.24 -0.35 -3.88
N GLU A 271 17.13 0.38 -3.95
CA GLU A 271 16.52 1.10 -2.82
C GLU A 271 15.00 1.07 -2.89
N VAL A 272 14.34 1.17 -1.73
CA VAL A 272 12.89 1.26 -1.61
C VAL A 272 12.51 2.41 -0.69
N HIS A 273 11.70 3.34 -1.20
CA HIS A 273 11.18 4.48 -0.44
C HIS A 273 9.66 4.44 -0.38
N ILE A 274 9.09 4.64 0.81
CA ILE A 274 7.63 4.85 0.97
C ILE A 274 7.36 6.34 0.85
N LEU A 275 6.45 6.73 -0.05
CA LEU A 275 6.20 8.14 -0.34
C LEU A 275 5.19 8.76 0.64
N ASP A 276 5.46 10.00 1.07
CA ASP A 276 4.49 10.88 1.74
C ASP A 276 3.60 11.60 0.71
N ALA A 277 2.84 10.82 -0.08
CA ALA A 277 1.85 11.37 -1.01
C ALA A 277 0.49 11.54 -0.31
N PRO A 278 -0.28 12.60 -0.63
CA PRO A 278 -1.67 12.68 -0.19
C PRO A 278 -2.50 11.62 -0.92
N GLY A 279 -3.44 11.00 -0.19
CA GLY A 279 -4.30 9.96 -0.72
C GLY A 279 -5.22 9.39 0.36
N VAL A 280 -6.31 8.75 -0.07
CA VAL A 280 -7.32 8.18 0.84
C VAL A 280 -6.79 7.01 1.66
N CYS A 281 -5.71 6.36 1.19
CA CYS A 281 -5.02 5.29 1.88
C CYS A 281 -3.65 5.72 2.41
N SER A 282 -3.47 7.00 2.75
CA SER A 282 -2.18 7.53 3.19
C SER A 282 -1.60 6.74 4.38
N PRO A 283 -0.30 6.42 4.38
CA PRO A 283 0.39 5.85 5.54
C PRO A 283 0.53 6.86 6.69
N ASN A 284 0.45 8.16 6.38
CA ASN A 284 0.39 9.22 7.37
C ASN A 284 -1.04 9.30 7.94
N LEU A 285 -1.37 8.40 8.85
CA LEU A 285 -2.70 8.31 9.45
C LEU A 285 -3.15 9.61 10.12
N ARG A 286 -2.20 10.42 10.64
CA ARG A 286 -2.47 11.71 11.28
C ARG A 286 -3.04 12.75 10.32
N ALA A 287 -2.75 12.64 9.02
CA ALA A 287 -3.24 13.55 7.99
C ALA A 287 -4.67 13.23 7.53
N LEU A 288 -5.21 12.07 7.90
CA LEU A 288 -6.53 11.61 7.45
C LEU A 288 -7.67 12.26 8.27
N PRO A 289 -8.78 12.65 7.63
CA PRO A 289 -9.84 13.44 8.27
C PRO A 289 -10.84 12.57 9.06
N PHE A 290 -10.38 11.74 9.99
CA PHE A 290 -11.24 10.87 10.82
C PHE A 290 -12.22 11.67 11.69
N ARG A 291 -13.50 11.25 11.68
CA ARG A 291 -14.58 11.91 12.43
C ARG A 291 -15.39 10.96 13.31
N ARG A 292 -15.51 9.70 12.93
CA ARG A 292 -16.41 8.71 13.54
C ARG A 292 -15.70 7.76 14.50
N VAL A 293 -14.37 7.78 14.52
CA VAL A 293 -13.56 6.93 15.39
C VAL A 293 -13.74 7.26 16.87
N ARG A 294 -13.63 6.25 17.73
CA ARG A 294 -13.58 6.46 19.18
C ARG A 294 -12.25 7.06 19.58
N ARG A 295 -12.27 8.25 20.19
CA ARG A 295 -11.08 8.96 20.69
C ARG A 295 -10.94 8.82 22.22
N PRO A 296 -9.71 8.86 22.78
CA PRO A 296 -8.45 9.06 22.05
C PRO A 296 -7.98 7.79 21.31
N LEU A 297 -7.34 7.95 20.16
CA LEU A 297 -6.86 6.87 19.28
C LEU A 297 -5.46 7.18 18.76
N TYR A 298 -4.46 6.38 19.12
CA TYR A 298 -3.11 6.52 18.57
C TYR A 298 -3.08 6.07 17.09
N PRO A 299 -2.37 6.74 16.17
CA PRO A 299 -1.53 7.93 16.34
C PRO A 299 -2.29 9.26 16.16
N LEU A 300 -3.61 9.25 15.99
CA LEU A 300 -4.42 10.46 15.75
C LEU A 300 -4.41 11.40 16.96
N ASP A 301 -4.39 10.82 18.16
CA ASP A 301 -4.32 11.52 19.45
C ASP A 301 -3.05 11.04 20.19
N GLU A 302 -2.08 11.93 20.45
CA GLU A 302 -0.80 11.58 21.06
C GLU A 302 -0.91 11.21 22.55
N ASP A 303 -1.92 11.75 23.22
CA ASP A 303 -2.28 11.49 24.62
C ASP A 303 -3.15 10.24 24.79
N ALA A 304 -3.36 9.47 23.72
CA ALA A 304 -4.06 8.19 23.79
C ALA A 304 -3.43 7.29 24.85
N HIS A 305 -4.28 6.86 25.78
CA HIS A 305 -3.96 5.94 26.85
C HIS A 305 -4.87 4.71 26.71
N TRP A 306 -4.32 3.55 27.01
CA TRP A 306 -5.08 2.33 27.11
C TRP A 306 -5.25 1.99 28.59
N PRO A 307 -6.43 2.27 29.19
CA PRO A 307 -6.70 1.78 30.53
C PRO A 307 -6.80 0.27 30.41
N GLU A 308 -5.90 -0.45 31.09
CA GLU A 308 -6.02 -1.91 31.18
C GLU A 308 -7.42 -2.21 31.71
N GLN A 309 -8.26 -2.80 30.86
CA GLN A 309 -9.55 -3.29 31.31
C GLN A 309 -9.25 -4.46 32.25
N ALA A 310 -9.59 -4.26 33.53
CA ALA A 310 -9.51 -5.28 34.58
C ALA A 310 -10.37 -6.49 34.22
#